data_AF-A0A2R6IDL7-F1
#
_entry.id   AF-A0A2R6IDL7-F1
#
_cell.length_a   1.000
_cell.length_b   1.000
_cell.length_c   1.000
_cell.angle_alpha   90.00
_cell.angle_beta   90.00
_cell.angle_gamma   90.00
#
_symmetry.space_group_name_H-M   'P 1'
#
loop_
_entity.id
_entity.type
_entity.pdbx_description
1 polymer ?
#
loop_
_entity_poly.entity_id
_entity_poly.type
_entity_poly.pdbx_seq_one_letter_code
_entity_poly.pdbx_strand_id
1 'polypeptide(L)'
;MAEPQDSYPESATLGAHKAATNGEGREAIEEALASNGEGLAAVIEQTDELEDVLETAILVAATADDEEVEYVTDSTANLVAAVDGLSTAETAALAETVGEDADELGEALETVLELQRAGQLDDLADLARTLSTLEIDEDTARGLNAVLAAVGEAERDSEPVGLLGAVGGLRSADGRAGLGYVVAVLKAVGRRLRGR
;
A
#
# COMPACT_ATOMS: atom_id res chain seq x y z
N MET A 1 -52.19 13.60 -12.16
CA MET A 1 -51.92 13.05 -10.81
C MET A 1 -51.59 11.58 -11.02
N ALA A 2 -50.39 11.15 -10.61
CA ALA A 2 -49.92 9.77 -10.75
C ALA A 2 -50.18 9.00 -9.44
N GLU A 3 -50.65 7.77 -9.54
CA GLU A 3 -50.95 6.88 -8.42
C GLU A 3 -49.67 6.46 -7.66
N PRO A 4 -49.73 6.29 -6.32
CA PRO A 4 -48.58 5.88 -5.53
C PRO A 4 -48.29 4.38 -5.71
N GLN A 5 -47.02 4.06 -5.98
CA GLN A 5 -46.52 2.67 -6.00
C GLN A 5 -46.25 2.22 -4.55
N ASP A 6 -46.83 1.09 -4.15
CA ASP A 6 -46.86 0.59 -2.77
C ASP A 6 -45.84 -0.54 -2.53
N SER A 7 -44.75 -0.60 -3.29
CA SER A 7 -43.69 -1.59 -3.09
C SER A 7 -42.29 -1.00 -3.28
N TYR A 8 -41.47 -1.17 -2.24
CA TYR A 8 -40.04 -0.88 -2.27
C TYR A 8 -39.29 -2.10 -2.83
N PRO A 9 -38.34 -1.93 -3.77
CA PRO A 9 -37.48 -3.02 -4.18
C PRO A 9 -36.58 -3.43 -3.02
N GLU A 10 -36.58 -4.73 -2.70
CA GLU A 10 -35.79 -5.33 -1.60
C GLU A 10 -34.26 -5.17 -1.78
N SER A 11 -33.80 -4.68 -2.93
CA SER A 11 -32.39 -4.37 -3.21
C SER A 11 -31.83 -3.18 -2.43
N ALA A 12 -32.68 -2.46 -1.68
CA ALA A 12 -32.29 -1.26 -0.90
C ALA A 12 -31.96 -1.55 0.58
N THR A 13 -31.93 -2.81 1.02
CA THR A 13 -31.49 -3.15 2.38
C THR A 13 -30.07 -3.70 2.38
N LEU A 14 -29.21 -3.12 3.22
CA LEU A 14 -27.84 -3.57 3.52
C LEU A 14 -27.77 -4.99 4.14
N GLY A 15 -28.89 -5.71 4.21
CA GLY A 15 -28.96 -7.13 4.54
C GLY A 15 -28.58 -8.05 3.37
N ALA A 16 -28.61 -7.56 2.13
CA ALA A 16 -28.24 -8.34 0.94
C ALA A 16 -26.72 -8.41 0.71
N HIS A 17 -25.93 -7.58 1.40
CA HIS A 17 -24.45 -7.65 1.41
C HIS A 17 -23.88 -8.34 2.64
N LYS A 18 -24.67 -9.14 3.36
CA LYS A 18 -24.12 -10.41 3.84
C LYS A 18 -24.11 -11.36 2.66
N ALA A 19 -23.31 -11.02 1.64
CA ALA A 19 -22.78 -12.02 0.75
C ALA A 19 -22.27 -13.09 1.70
N ALA A 20 -22.84 -14.28 1.58
CA ALA A 20 -22.21 -15.46 2.11
C ALA A 20 -20.71 -15.27 1.84
N THR A 21 -19.86 -15.57 2.81
CA THR A 21 -18.53 -16.02 2.41
C THR A 21 -18.83 -17.24 1.54
N ASN A 22 -18.97 -16.99 0.22
CA ASN A 22 -19.45 -17.99 -0.72
C ASN A 22 -18.51 -19.16 -0.49
N GLY A 23 -19.07 -20.37 -0.41
CA GLY A 23 -18.28 -21.59 -0.26
C GLY A 23 -17.01 -21.54 -1.11
N GLU A 24 -17.10 -20.97 -2.32
CA GLU A 24 -16.06 -20.53 -3.24
C GLU A 24 -14.74 -20.03 -2.61
N GLY A 25 -14.74 -19.11 -1.65
CA GLY A 25 -13.49 -18.61 -1.05
C GLY A 25 -12.84 -19.65 -0.13
N ARG A 26 -13.67 -20.42 0.59
CA ARG A 26 -13.24 -21.54 1.41
C ARG A 26 -12.86 -22.74 0.56
N GLU A 27 -13.55 -22.99 -0.54
CA GLU A 27 -13.28 -24.00 -1.56
C GLU A 27 -11.95 -23.69 -2.27
N ALA A 28 -11.69 -22.43 -2.63
CA ALA A 28 -10.42 -22.02 -3.23
C ALA A 28 -9.25 -22.18 -2.24
N ILE A 29 -9.46 -21.89 -0.96
CA ILE A 29 -8.45 -22.14 0.08
C ILE A 29 -8.30 -23.63 0.35
N GLU A 30 -9.38 -24.42 0.39
CA GLU A 30 -9.35 -25.88 0.55
C GLU A 30 -8.72 -26.56 -0.67
N GLU A 31 -8.91 -26.04 -1.88
CA GLU A 31 -8.29 -26.51 -3.12
C GLU A 31 -6.80 -26.13 -3.16
N ALA A 32 -6.45 -24.92 -2.73
CA ALA A 32 -5.06 -24.50 -2.59
C ALA A 32 -4.34 -25.31 -1.50
N LEU A 33 -4.98 -25.58 -0.36
CA LEU A 33 -4.46 -26.49 0.69
C LEU A 33 -4.47 -27.95 0.24
N ALA A 34 -5.42 -28.41 -0.57
CA ALA A 34 -5.40 -29.77 -1.08
C ALA A 34 -4.26 -29.97 -2.09
N SER A 35 -3.94 -28.92 -2.85
CA SER A 35 -2.90 -28.95 -3.87
C SER A 35 -1.50 -28.64 -3.33
N ASN A 36 -1.40 -27.83 -2.26
CA ASN A 36 -0.12 -27.37 -1.70
C ASN A 36 0.07 -27.70 -0.21
N GLY A 37 -0.91 -28.32 0.44
CA GLY A 37 -0.90 -28.58 1.88
C GLY A 37 0.17 -29.56 2.30
N GLU A 38 0.50 -30.56 1.47
CA GLU A 38 1.65 -31.44 1.72
C GLU A 38 2.97 -30.65 1.67
N GLY A 39 3.10 -29.69 0.74
CA GLY A 39 4.28 -28.83 0.66
C GLY A 39 4.38 -27.84 1.83
N LEU A 40 3.26 -27.24 2.23
CA LEU A 40 3.20 -26.35 3.40
C LEU A 40 3.45 -27.10 4.71
N ALA A 41 2.91 -28.31 4.85
CA ALA A 41 3.18 -29.17 6.00
C ALA A 41 4.67 -29.54 6.05
N ALA A 42 5.28 -29.92 4.93
CA ALA A 42 6.70 -30.22 4.86
C ALA A 42 7.58 -29.01 5.22
N VAL A 43 7.21 -27.79 4.80
CA VAL A 43 7.96 -26.56 5.15
C VAL A 43 7.82 -26.23 6.64
N ILE A 44 6.63 -26.39 7.23
CA ILE A 44 6.42 -26.17 8.67
C ILE A 44 7.18 -27.23 9.48
N GLU A 45 7.06 -28.50 9.10
CA GLU A 45 7.76 -29.61 9.74
C GLU A 45 9.28 -29.45 9.63
N GLN A 46 9.76 -28.96 8.49
CA GLN A 46 11.16 -28.57 8.30
C GLN A 46 11.58 -27.35 9.12
N THR A 47 10.66 -26.44 9.46
CA THR A 47 10.96 -25.26 10.29
C THR A 47 11.07 -25.64 11.76
N ASP A 48 10.18 -26.49 12.26
CA ASP A 48 10.24 -27.04 13.63
C ASP A 48 11.48 -27.92 13.80
N GLU A 49 11.81 -28.76 12.81
CA GLU A 49 13.06 -29.51 12.79
C GLU A 49 14.29 -28.58 12.71
N LEU A 50 14.19 -27.45 12.01
CA LEU A 50 15.25 -26.44 11.96
C LEU A 50 15.52 -25.83 13.34
N GLU A 51 14.46 -25.55 14.11
CA GLU A 51 14.58 -25.01 15.46
C GLU A 51 15.32 -26.00 16.38
N ASP A 52 14.92 -27.27 16.37
CA ASP A 52 15.57 -28.34 17.13
C ASP A 52 17.04 -28.55 16.71
N VAL A 53 17.32 -28.48 15.41
CA VAL A 53 18.68 -28.58 14.86
C VAL A 53 19.52 -27.37 15.23
N LEU A 54 18.96 -26.16 15.23
CA LEU A 54 19.65 -24.93 15.63
C LEU A 54 19.93 -24.92 17.14
N GLU A 55 18.97 -25.33 17.97
CA GLU A 55 19.19 -25.49 19.42
C GLU A 55 20.30 -26.51 19.68
N THR A 56 20.26 -27.65 19.00
CA THR A 56 21.29 -28.69 19.09
C THR A 56 22.65 -28.17 18.61
N ALA A 57 22.70 -27.44 17.50
CA ALA A 57 23.92 -26.86 16.97
C ALA A 57 24.52 -25.81 17.92
N ILE A 58 23.67 -25.00 18.57
CA ILE A 58 24.10 -24.03 19.58
C ILE A 58 24.65 -24.75 20.83
N LEU A 59 24.01 -25.83 21.27
CA LEU A 59 24.50 -26.64 22.39
C LEU A 59 25.84 -27.32 22.06
N VAL A 60 25.97 -27.89 20.85
CA VAL A 60 27.22 -28.49 20.36
C VAL A 60 28.30 -27.43 20.26
N ALA A 61 28.02 -26.26 19.67
CA ALA A 61 28.97 -25.16 19.57
C ALA A 61 29.38 -24.59 20.93
N ALA A 62 28.48 -24.60 21.92
CA ALA A 62 28.79 -24.16 23.28
C ALA A 62 29.66 -25.15 24.06
N THR A 63 29.65 -26.43 23.67
CA THR A 63 30.47 -27.50 24.28
C THR A 63 31.68 -27.90 23.45
N ALA A 64 31.78 -27.42 22.21
CA ALA A 64 32.84 -27.76 21.28
C ALA A 64 34.19 -27.23 21.78
N ASP A 65 35.18 -28.10 21.78
CA ASP A 65 36.57 -27.73 22.03
C ASP A 65 37.18 -27.06 20.78
N ASP A 66 38.28 -26.31 20.94
CA ASP A 66 38.93 -25.53 19.86
C ASP A 66 39.27 -26.37 18.59
N GLU A 67 39.46 -27.69 18.73
CA GLU A 67 39.77 -28.62 17.65
C GLU A 67 38.52 -29.00 16.80
N GLU A 68 37.32 -29.01 17.38
CA GLU A 68 36.06 -29.24 16.64
C GLU A 68 35.63 -28.03 15.81
N VAL A 69 35.98 -26.82 16.23
CA VAL A 69 35.73 -25.57 15.49
C VAL A 69 36.50 -25.54 14.15
N GLU A 70 37.70 -26.12 14.11
CA GLU A 70 38.52 -26.22 12.90
C GLU A 70 37.88 -27.18 11.87
N TYR A 71 37.31 -28.30 12.34
CA TYR A 71 36.58 -29.26 11.50
C TYR A 71 35.28 -28.68 10.89
N VAL A 72 34.54 -27.88 11.66
CA VAL A 72 33.37 -27.15 11.15
C VAL A 72 33.79 -26.13 10.08
N THR A 73 34.92 -25.44 10.27
CA THR A 73 35.45 -24.47 9.31
C THR A 73 35.81 -25.13 7.97
N ASP A 74 36.46 -26.31 8.00
CA ASP A 74 36.73 -27.12 6.81
C ASP A 74 35.45 -27.61 6.13
N SER A 75 34.40 -27.94 6.89
CA SER A 75 33.09 -28.29 6.34
C SER A 75 32.35 -27.07 5.74
N THR A 76 32.56 -25.87 6.29
CA THR A 76 31.99 -24.62 5.76
C THR A 76 32.66 -24.24 4.44
N ALA A 77 33.96 -24.50 4.30
CA ALA A 77 34.68 -24.35 3.03
C ALA A 77 34.13 -25.28 1.93
N ASN A 78 33.71 -26.50 2.29
CA ASN A 78 33.01 -27.40 1.37
C ASN A 78 31.59 -26.91 1.03
N LEU A 79 30.92 -26.20 1.94
CA LEU A 79 29.59 -25.60 1.72
C LEU A 79 29.66 -24.39 0.76
N VAL A 80 30.71 -23.57 0.88
CA VAL A 80 31.05 -22.51 -0.08
C VAL A 80 31.43 -23.08 -1.45
N ALA A 81 32.12 -24.22 -1.49
CA ALA A 81 32.38 -24.93 -2.75
C ALA A 81 31.12 -25.55 -3.37
N ALA A 82 30.08 -25.85 -2.57
CA ALA A 82 28.78 -26.34 -3.04
C ALA A 82 27.83 -25.22 -3.54
N VAL A 83 28.13 -23.95 -3.28
CA VAL A 83 27.35 -22.77 -3.72
C VAL A 83 27.40 -22.53 -5.23
N ASP A 84 28.21 -23.27 -5.99
CA ASP A 84 28.18 -23.31 -7.46
C ASP A 84 26.80 -23.72 -8.05
N GLY A 85 25.83 -24.13 -7.22
CA GLY A 85 24.44 -24.38 -7.61
C GLY A 85 23.49 -23.18 -7.51
N LEU A 86 23.88 -22.07 -6.85
CA LEU A 86 23.06 -20.83 -6.77
C LEU A 86 23.16 -19.98 -8.05
N SER A 87 24.12 -20.27 -8.93
CA SER A 87 24.32 -19.68 -10.26
C SER A 87 23.42 -20.30 -11.33
N THR A 88 22.17 -20.62 -10.99
CA THR A 88 21.17 -20.97 -11.99
C THR A 88 21.01 -19.81 -12.98
N ALA A 89 20.76 -20.12 -14.25
CA ALA A 89 20.56 -19.10 -15.29
C ALA A 89 19.45 -18.09 -14.94
N GLU A 90 18.50 -18.53 -14.12
CA GLU A 90 17.39 -17.73 -13.62
C GLU A 90 17.83 -16.73 -12.53
N THR A 91 18.70 -17.14 -11.59
CA THR A 91 19.32 -16.22 -10.62
C THR A 91 20.28 -15.24 -11.30
N ALA A 92 20.99 -15.67 -12.35
CA ALA A 92 21.85 -14.80 -13.15
C ALA A 92 21.04 -13.74 -13.91
N ALA A 93 19.93 -14.13 -14.53
CA ALA A 93 19.01 -13.20 -15.18
C ALA A 93 18.38 -12.23 -14.18
N LEU A 94 17.98 -12.71 -12.99
CA LEU A 94 17.44 -11.85 -11.92
C LEU A 94 18.51 -10.86 -11.41
N ALA A 95 19.76 -11.31 -11.24
CA ALA A 95 20.87 -10.44 -10.83
C ALA A 95 21.24 -9.42 -11.92
N GLU A 96 21.11 -9.78 -13.19
CA GLU A 96 21.26 -8.84 -14.31
C GLU A 96 20.16 -7.78 -14.27
N THR A 97 18.88 -8.16 -14.15
CA THR A 97 17.75 -7.22 -14.05
C THR A 97 17.84 -6.34 -12.79
N VAL A 98 18.08 -6.92 -11.62
CA VAL A 98 18.24 -6.16 -10.37
C VAL A 98 19.50 -5.28 -10.42
N GLY A 99 20.55 -5.73 -11.10
CA GLY A 99 21.79 -4.98 -11.30
C GLY A 99 21.63 -3.78 -12.24
N GLU A 100 20.86 -3.93 -13.32
CA GLU A 100 20.50 -2.85 -14.25
C GLU A 100 19.76 -1.71 -13.53
N ASP A 101 18.88 -2.04 -12.58
CA ASP A 101 18.09 -1.09 -11.80
C ASP A 101 18.69 -0.75 -10.41
N ALA A 102 19.87 -1.27 -10.08
CA ALA A 102 20.41 -1.22 -8.71
C ALA A 102 20.59 0.21 -8.17
N ASP A 103 21.01 1.14 -9.04
CA ASP A 103 21.19 2.55 -8.67
C ASP A 103 19.84 3.23 -8.39
N GLU A 104 18.82 3.01 -9.24
CA GLU A 104 17.47 3.56 -9.05
C GLU A 104 16.78 2.98 -7.81
N LEU A 105 16.94 1.68 -7.57
CA LEU A 105 16.48 1.02 -6.35
C LEU A 105 17.19 1.58 -5.11
N GLY A 106 18.49 1.88 -5.22
CA GLY A 106 19.26 2.52 -4.17
C GLY A 106 18.71 3.90 -3.79
N GLU A 107 18.45 4.75 -4.79
CA GLU A 107 17.86 6.09 -4.59
C GLU A 107 16.45 6.01 -3.96
N ALA A 108 15.62 5.07 -4.44
CA ALA A 108 14.29 4.84 -3.88
C ALA A 108 14.36 4.37 -2.42
N LEU A 109 15.26 3.43 -2.11
CA LEU A 109 15.48 2.94 -0.74
C LEU A 109 16.05 4.02 0.17
N GLU A 110 16.94 4.88 -0.33
CA GLU A 110 17.45 6.01 0.43
C GLU A 110 16.32 6.96 0.82
N THR A 111 15.43 7.28 -0.12
CA THR A 111 14.22 8.09 0.16
C THR A 111 13.34 7.44 1.22
N VAL A 112 13.09 6.13 1.13
CA VAL A 112 12.30 5.38 2.13
C VAL A 112 12.99 5.38 3.50
N LEU A 113 14.31 5.20 3.54
CA LEU A 113 15.10 5.25 4.77
C LEU A 113 15.15 6.64 5.38
N GLU A 114 15.21 7.70 4.57
CA GLU A 114 15.09 9.09 5.04
C GLU A 114 13.73 9.32 5.71
N LEU A 115 12.64 8.90 5.08
CA LEU A 115 11.29 8.97 5.66
C LEU A 115 11.17 8.14 6.95
N GLN A 116 11.76 6.95 6.99
CA GLN A 116 11.77 6.09 8.18
C GLN A 116 12.58 6.72 9.31
N ARG A 117 13.78 7.25 9.03
CA ARG A 117 14.63 7.95 10.01
C ARG A 117 13.97 9.22 10.55
N ALA A 118 13.19 9.90 9.72
CA ALA A 118 12.41 11.05 10.13
C ALA A 118 11.12 10.68 10.90
N GLY A 119 10.78 9.38 10.99
CA GLY A 119 9.58 8.89 11.64
C GLY A 119 8.28 9.21 10.88
N GLN A 120 8.36 9.52 9.58
CA GLN A 120 7.23 9.98 8.75
C GLN A 120 6.61 8.86 7.91
N LEU A 121 7.21 7.67 7.90
CA LEU A 121 6.76 6.56 7.07
C LEU A 121 5.39 6.02 7.51
N ASP A 122 5.11 6.02 8.81
CA ASP A 122 3.80 5.65 9.36
C ASP A 122 2.72 6.68 9.00
N ASP A 123 3.03 7.99 9.12
CA ASP A 123 2.12 9.08 8.75
C ASP A 123 1.76 9.01 7.25
N LEU A 124 2.74 8.72 6.39
CA LEU A 124 2.53 8.55 4.96
C LEU A 124 1.67 7.31 4.66
N ALA A 125 1.89 6.20 5.37
CA ALA A 125 1.10 4.98 5.20
C ALA A 125 -0.36 5.19 5.62
N ASP A 126 -0.59 5.93 6.72
CA ASP A 126 -1.93 6.27 7.19
C ASP A 126 -2.66 7.23 6.24
N LEU A 127 -1.94 8.20 5.67
CA LEU A 127 -2.47 9.07 4.62
C LEU A 127 -2.83 8.27 3.37
N ALA A 128 -1.93 7.39 2.89
CA ALA A 128 -2.18 6.55 1.72
C ALA A 128 -3.39 5.63 1.93
N ARG A 129 -3.54 5.03 3.12
CA ARG A 129 -4.71 4.21 3.47
C ARG A 129 -5.99 5.05 3.50
N THR A 130 -5.94 6.25 4.05
CA THR A 130 -7.09 7.16 4.05
C THR A 130 -7.50 7.49 2.61
N LEU A 131 -6.54 7.87 1.77
CA LEU A 131 -6.78 8.18 0.36
C LEU A 131 -7.26 6.97 -0.44
N SER A 132 -6.78 5.76 -0.15
CA SER A 132 -7.21 4.54 -0.86
C SER A 132 -8.66 4.18 -0.58
N THR A 133 -9.24 4.64 0.53
CA THR A 133 -10.68 4.47 0.81
C THR A 133 -11.56 5.47 0.07
N LEU A 134 -10.97 6.54 -0.47
CA LEU A 134 -11.69 7.56 -1.23
C LEU A 134 -11.76 7.15 -2.70
N GLU A 135 -12.97 7.22 -3.28
CA GLU A 135 -13.14 7.11 -4.73
C GLU A 135 -12.72 8.44 -5.39
N ILE A 136 -11.42 8.59 -5.62
CA ILE A 136 -10.85 9.76 -6.32
C ILE A 136 -10.73 9.41 -7.80
N ASP A 137 -11.63 9.98 -8.61
CA ASP A 137 -11.52 9.95 -10.07
C ASP A 137 -10.57 11.05 -10.60
N GLU A 138 -10.22 10.97 -11.90
CA GLU A 138 -9.27 11.89 -12.53
C GLU A 138 -9.75 13.36 -12.48
N ASP A 139 -11.06 13.61 -12.58
CA ASP A 139 -11.62 14.95 -12.50
C ASP A 139 -11.54 15.50 -11.07
N THR A 140 -11.80 14.65 -10.07
CA THR A 140 -11.62 14.97 -8.65
C THR A 140 -10.16 15.29 -8.34
N ALA A 141 -9.21 14.47 -8.83
CA ALA A 141 -7.77 14.72 -8.65
C ALA A 141 -7.33 16.05 -9.29
N ARG A 142 -7.77 16.33 -10.52
CA ARG A 142 -7.49 17.58 -11.23
C ARG A 142 -8.07 18.79 -10.49
N GLY A 143 -9.28 18.67 -9.95
CA GLY A 143 -9.93 19.71 -9.15
C GLY A 143 -9.17 20.02 -7.86
N LEU A 144 -8.74 18.98 -7.13
CA LEU A 144 -7.94 19.14 -5.92
C LEU A 144 -6.59 19.81 -6.21
N ASN A 145 -5.90 19.40 -7.28
CA ASN A 145 -4.64 20.00 -7.67
C ASN A 145 -4.80 21.50 -8.02
N ALA A 146 -5.89 21.87 -8.71
CA ALA A 146 -6.20 23.27 -8.99
C ALA A 146 -6.40 24.10 -7.70
N VAL A 147 -7.11 23.55 -6.71
CA VAL A 147 -7.30 24.21 -5.40
C VAL A 147 -5.97 24.35 -4.66
N LEU A 148 -5.15 23.30 -4.61
CA LEU A 148 -3.85 23.35 -3.95
C LEU A 148 -2.89 24.35 -4.61
N ALA A 149 -2.86 24.41 -5.94
CA ALA A 149 -2.10 25.40 -6.68
C ALA A 149 -2.57 26.83 -6.33
N ALA A 150 -3.88 27.06 -6.29
CA ALA A 150 -4.46 28.34 -5.91
C ALA A 150 -4.14 28.73 -4.46
N VAL A 151 -4.10 27.78 -3.52
CA VAL A 151 -3.66 28.01 -2.14
C VAL A 151 -2.20 28.42 -2.09
N GLY A 152 -1.33 27.72 -2.82
CA GLY A 152 0.10 28.07 -2.87
C GLY A 152 0.35 29.43 -3.53
N GLU A 153 -0.42 29.80 -4.55
CA GLU A 153 -0.37 31.15 -5.15
C GLU A 153 -0.86 32.22 -4.17
N ALA A 154 -1.96 31.97 -3.45
CA ALA A 154 -2.46 32.87 -2.42
C ALA A 154 -1.47 33.06 -1.27
N GLU A 155 -0.76 32.02 -0.83
CA GLU A 155 0.26 32.16 0.22
C GLU A 155 1.41 33.10 -0.21
N ARG A 156 1.84 32.99 -1.47
CA ARG A 156 2.96 33.75 -2.03
C ARG A 156 2.61 35.21 -2.34
N ASP A 157 1.42 35.44 -2.91
CA ASP A 157 1.05 36.72 -3.52
C ASP A 157 -0.09 37.44 -2.77
N SER A 158 -0.50 36.96 -1.59
CA SER A 158 -1.58 37.62 -0.84
C SER A 158 -1.17 38.99 -0.29
N GLU A 159 -1.85 40.02 -0.79
CA GLU A 159 -1.78 41.37 -0.23
C GLU A 159 -3.02 41.69 0.63
N PRO A 160 -2.87 42.46 1.73
CA PRO A 160 -4.02 42.88 2.54
C PRO A 160 -5.02 43.69 1.72
N VAL A 161 -6.22 43.14 1.50
CA VAL A 161 -7.30 43.82 0.78
C VAL A 161 -8.24 44.56 1.74
N GLY A 162 -8.56 45.81 1.43
CA GLY A 162 -9.61 46.56 2.12
C GLY A 162 -11.01 46.06 1.77
N LEU A 163 -12.03 46.48 2.55
CA LEU A 163 -13.44 46.05 2.37
C LEU A 163 -13.97 46.24 0.94
N LEU A 164 -13.66 47.38 0.32
CA LEU A 164 -14.07 47.66 -1.07
C LEU A 164 -13.32 46.78 -2.08
N GLY A 165 -12.05 46.47 -1.81
CA GLY A 165 -11.23 45.57 -2.62
C GLY A 165 -11.75 44.13 -2.59
N ALA A 166 -12.18 43.66 -1.43
CA ALA A 166 -12.81 42.34 -1.30
C ALA A 166 -14.09 42.22 -2.13
N VAL A 167 -14.98 43.23 -2.06
CA VAL A 167 -16.22 43.25 -2.86
C VAL A 167 -15.90 43.37 -4.36
N GLY A 168 -14.91 44.18 -4.73
CA GLY A 168 -14.43 44.30 -6.11
C GLY A 168 -13.86 42.98 -6.64
N GLY A 169 -13.05 42.29 -5.84
CA GLY A 169 -12.46 40.99 -6.15
C GLY A 169 -13.52 39.92 -6.38
N LEU A 170 -14.57 39.86 -5.57
CA LEU A 170 -15.69 38.93 -5.79
C LEU A 170 -16.46 39.21 -7.09
N ARG A 171 -16.48 40.47 -7.57
CA ARG A 171 -17.14 40.86 -8.83
C ARG A 171 -16.23 40.78 -10.05
N SER A 172 -14.94 40.52 -9.87
CA SER A 172 -13.98 40.38 -10.96
C SER A 172 -14.34 39.16 -11.85
N ALA A 173 -13.67 39.02 -12.99
CA ALA A 173 -13.85 37.84 -13.83
C ALA A 173 -13.48 36.56 -13.07
N ASP A 174 -12.32 36.57 -12.41
CA ASP A 174 -11.78 35.43 -11.66
C ASP A 174 -12.59 35.12 -10.40
N GLY A 175 -13.00 36.16 -9.66
CA GLY A 175 -13.84 35.99 -8.47
C GLY A 175 -15.20 35.39 -8.80
N ARG A 176 -15.82 35.79 -9.92
CA ARG A 176 -17.07 35.18 -10.39
C ARG A 176 -16.88 33.74 -10.86
N ALA A 177 -15.76 33.42 -11.52
CA ALA A 177 -15.44 32.06 -11.92
C ALA A 177 -15.26 31.15 -10.69
N GLY A 178 -14.47 31.57 -9.70
CA GLY A 178 -14.28 30.85 -8.44
C GLY A 178 -15.57 30.66 -7.65
N LEU A 179 -16.40 31.71 -7.52
CA LEU A 179 -17.72 31.61 -6.89
C LEU A 179 -18.64 30.62 -7.63
N GLY A 180 -18.58 30.62 -8.97
CA GLY A 180 -19.30 29.66 -9.79
C GLY A 180 -18.91 28.21 -9.49
N TYR A 181 -17.61 27.95 -9.36
CA TYR A 181 -17.07 26.65 -8.98
C TYR A 181 -17.54 26.23 -7.58
N VAL A 182 -17.40 27.09 -6.57
CA VAL A 182 -17.85 26.80 -5.19
C VAL A 182 -19.35 26.48 -5.15
N VAL A 183 -20.18 27.27 -5.85
CA VAL A 183 -21.62 27.00 -5.95
C VAL A 183 -21.90 25.67 -6.65
N ALA A 184 -21.13 25.30 -7.67
CA ALA A 184 -21.28 24.01 -8.36
C ALA A 184 -20.94 22.83 -7.42
N VAL A 185 -19.87 22.94 -6.64
CA VAL A 185 -19.48 21.96 -5.61
C VAL A 185 -20.58 21.84 -4.55
N LEU A 186 -21.08 22.95 -4.00
CA LEU A 186 -22.18 22.94 -3.02
C LEU A 186 -23.44 22.29 -3.57
N LYS A 187 -23.78 22.56 -4.84
CA LYS A 187 -24.91 21.90 -5.52
C LYS A 187 -24.68 20.40 -5.67
N ALA A 188 -23.46 19.97 -5.99
CA ALA A 188 -23.13 18.55 -6.11
C ALA A 188 -23.22 17.82 -4.76
N VAL A 189 -22.68 18.42 -3.69
CA VAL A 189 -22.82 17.91 -2.32
C VAL A 189 -24.28 17.81 -1.91
N GLY A 190 -25.07 18.86 -2.14
CA GLY A 190 -26.50 18.87 -1.83
C GLY A 190 -27.29 17.78 -2.57
N ARG A 191 -26.94 17.49 -3.84
CA ARG A 191 -27.53 16.36 -4.58
C ARG A 191 -27.18 15.01 -3.96
N ARG A 192 -25.92 14.79 -3.57
CA ARG A 192 -25.45 13.54 -2.93
C ARG A 192 -26.09 13.34 -1.55
N LEU A 193 -26.19 14.39 -0.73
CA LEU A 193 -26.79 14.30 0.60
C LEU A 193 -28.31 14.13 0.59
N ARG A 194 -29.02 14.70 -0.39
CA ARG A 194 -30.47 14.52 -0.55
C ARG A 194 -30.84 13.14 -1.09
N GLY A 195 -29.94 12.51 -1.82
CA GLY A 195 -30.13 11.17 -2.39
C GLY A 195 -29.81 10.01 -1.44
N ARG A 196 -29.46 10.29 -0.18
CA ARG A 196 -29.31 9.32 0.92
C ARG A 196 -30.46 9.48 1.91
#